data_AF-A0A0G4H5C3-F1
#
_entry.id   AF-A0A0G4H5C3-F1
#
_cell.length_a   1.000
_cell.length_b   1.000
_cell.length_c   1.000
_cell.angle_alpha   90.00
_cell.angle_beta   90.00
_cell.angle_gamma   90.00
#
_symmetry.space_group_name_H-M   'P 1'
#
loop_
_entity.id
_entity.type
_entity.pdbx_description
1 polymer ?
#
loop_
_entity_poly.entity_id
_entity_poly.type
_entity_poly.pdbx_seq_one_letter_code
_entity_poly.pdbx_strand_id
1 'polypeptide(L)'
;MPAATQCRGFKQSDKARCQRITADASGYCHSHRDQAPCAIPPPAVDECHSSNDERSTAYPTSEIAITVTEDNCSDQQTQTKPKRPSIKSAASQCRGKKADGTQCQRKTNDPSGFCHSHISQAQAWSDLTSVPDGDSDIDPSEGSKKGAAHEKKKNPPKWSRFLEGHTLNATIVKVLDGDSVEIFSCLPPEALGTKEESLPVLFHVRLQSVDSPELRSDVPVVRQRAERAHATLSELLPKDTHAQVLCGSQDKFGRLLAVRISTRECPDVGDELVRRKDAVPYSAGRRMSSKEWKDWIEESNQTTV
;
A
#
# COMPACT_ATOMS: atom_id res chain seq x y z
N MET A 1 -33.58 16.38 -17.34
CA MET A 1 -33.43 15.87 -15.96
C MET A 1 -32.13 15.09 -15.88
N PRO A 2 -31.26 15.32 -14.89
CA PRO A 2 -30.02 14.55 -14.73
C PRO A 2 -30.36 13.06 -14.58
N ALA A 3 -29.58 12.21 -15.25
CA ALA A 3 -29.74 10.76 -15.12
C ALA A 3 -29.47 10.34 -13.67
N ALA A 4 -30.32 9.47 -13.14
CA ALA A 4 -30.14 8.94 -11.80
C ALA A 4 -28.85 8.12 -11.76
N THR A 5 -27.89 8.51 -10.92
CA THR A 5 -26.57 7.88 -10.82
C THR A 5 -26.30 7.40 -9.40
N GLN A 6 -25.48 6.37 -9.26
CA GLN A 6 -25.13 5.83 -7.94
C GLN A 6 -24.26 6.82 -7.15
N CYS A 7 -24.57 6.98 -5.86
CA CYS A 7 -23.84 7.86 -4.96
C CYS A 7 -22.35 7.50 -4.89
N ARG A 8 -21.49 8.53 -4.94
CA ARG A 8 -20.02 8.38 -4.90
C ARG A 8 -19.44 8.29 -3.49
N GLY A 9 -20.23 8.54 -2.45
CA GLY A 9 -19.77 8.50 -1.06
C GLY A 9 -19.51 7.09 -0.52
N PHE A 10 -18.69 7.02 0.54
CA PHE A 10 -18.33 5.81 1.26
C PHE A 10 -18.93 5.80 2.66
N LYS A 11 -19.34 4.62 3.11
CA LYS A 11 -19.77 4.42 4.50
C LYS A 11 -18.53 4.37 5.41
N GLN A 12 -18.57 5.11 6.52
CA GLN A 12 -17.47 5.20 7.49
C GLN A 12 -17.10 3.86 8.14
N SER A 13 -18.06 2.92 8.26
CA SER A 13 -17.85 1.68 9.02
C SER A 13 -17.14 0.56 8.27
N ASP A 14 -17.22 0.54 6.95
CA ASP A 14 -16.82 -0.62 6.14
C ASP A 14 -16.08 -0.24 4.84
N LYS A 15 -15.81 1.05 4.61
CA LYS A 15 -15.27 1.58 3.35
C LYS A 15 -16.05 1.12 2.11
N ALA A 16 -17.30 0.66 2.29
CA ALA A 16 -18.13 0.20 1.18
C ALA A 16 -18.79 1.40 0.50
N ARG A 17 -18.92 1.31 -0.82
CA ARG A 17 -19.55 2.37 -1.63
C ARG A 17 -21.03 2.47 -1.30
N CYS A 18 -21.55 3.70 -1.23
CA CYS A 18 -22.97 3.93 -1.02
C CYS A 18 -23.80 3.34 -2.18
N GLN A 19 -24.84 2.57 -1.86
CA GLN A 19 -25.75 1.99 -2.86
C GLN A 19 -26.97 2.87 -3.16
N ARG A 20 -27.08 4.05 -2.54
CA ARG A 20 -28.20 4.96 -2.84
C ARG A 20 -27.99 5.59 -4.22
N ILE A 21 -29.11 5.83 -4.89
CA ILE A 21 -29.16 6.56 -6.16
C ILE A 21 -29.38 8.04 -5.83
N THR A 22 -28.69 8.92 -6.55
CA THR A 22 -28.89 10.38 -6.49
C THR A 22 -29.22 10.91 -7.87
N ALA A 23 -30.03 11.98 -7.89
CA ALA A 23 -30.31 12.77 -9.08
C ALA A 23 -29.65 14.16 -8.99
N ASP A 24 -28.85 14.41 -7.96
CA ASP A 24 -28.15 15.68 -7.83
C ASP A 24 -26.88 15.72 -8.70
N ALA A 25 -26.51 16.91 -9.17
CA ALA A 25 -25.33 17.08 -10.00
C ALA A 25 -24.02 16.78 -9.24
N SER A 26 -24.06 16.79 -7.90
CA SER A 26 -22.89 16.50 -7.07
C SER A 26 -22.49 15.03 -7.13
N GLY A 27 -23.45 14.12 -7.36
CA GLY A 27 -23.21 12.69 -7.29
C GLY A 27 -23.16 12.14 -5.85
N TYR A 28 -23.64 12.89 -4.85
CA TYR A 28 -23.66 12.49 -3.44
C TYR A 28 -25.09 12.49 -2.89
N CYS A 29 -25.46 11.44 -2.16
CA CYS A 29 -26.74 11.44 -1.43
C CYS A 29 -26.66 12.33 -0.19
N HIS A 30 -27.81 12.69 0.40
CA HIS A 30 -27.89 13.56 1.58
C HIS A 30 -27.02 13.11 2.77
N SER A 31 -26.74 11.82 2.92
CA SER A 31 -25.90 11.28 4.00
C SER A 31 -24.39 11.36 3.75
N HIS A 32 -23.96 11.77 2.55
CA HIS A 32 -22.55 11.88 2.18
C HIS A 32 -22.24 13.25 1.56
N ARG A 33 -23.03 14.27 1.89
CA ARG A 33 -22.86 15.63 1.34
C ARG A 33 -21.58 16.29 1.84
N ASP A 34 -21.13 15.91 3.02
CA ASP A 34 -19.84 16.22 3.64
C ASP A 34 -18.64 15.62 2.91
N GLN A 35 -18.85 14.56 2.11
CA GLN A 35 -17.81 13.93 1.30
C GLN A 35 -17.73 14.50 -0.12
N ALA A 36 -18.63 15.42 -0.47
CA ALA A 36 -18.54 16.11 -1.75
C ALA A 36 -17.25 16.94 -1.75
N PRO A 37 -16.39 16.83 -2.78
CA PRO A 37 -15.23 17.69 -2.89
C PRO A 37 -15.73 19.13 -2.85
N CYS A 38 -15.18 19.95 -1.95
CA CYS A 38 -15.48 21.37 -1.90
C CYS A 38 -15.38 21.89 -3.33
N ALA A 39 -16.50 22.36 -3.87
CA ALA A 39 -16.53 22.91 -5.22
C ALA A 39 -15.49 24.04 -5.23
N ILE A 40 -14.38 23.82 -5.94
CA ILE A 40 -13.39 24.84 -6.18
C ILE A 40 -14.18 25.94 -6.89
N PRO A 41 -14.31 27.16 -6.31
CA PRO A 41 -15.00 28.23 -6.99
C PRO A 41 -14.31 28.41 -8.35
N PRO A 42 -15.08 28.60 -9.44
CA PRO A 42 -14.47 28.83 -10.74
C PRO A 42 -13.47 29.99 -10.60
N PRO A 43 -12.30 29.91 -11.27
CA PRO A 43 -11.31 30.97 -11.20
C PRO A 43 -12.00 32.29 -11.55
N ALA A 44 -11.85 33.28 -10.66
CA ALA A 44 -12.30 34.62 -10.92
C ALA A 44 -11.66 35.08 -12.24
N VAL A 45 -12.50 35.43 -13.21
CA VAL A 45 -12.05 36.05 -14.45
C VAL A 45 -11.57 37.46 -14.09
N ASP A 46 -10.26 37.65 -13.99
CA ASP A 46 -9.65 38.97 -13.84
C ASP A 46 -9.82 39.74 -15.15
N GLU A 47 -10.82 40.61 -15.19
CA GLU A 47 -10.90 41.69 -16.17
C GLU A 47 -9.76 42.69 -15.89
N CYS A 48 -8.73 42.61 -16.71
CA CYS A 48 -7.58 43.51 -16.70
C CYS A 48 -8.02 44.90 -17.18
N HIS A 49 -8.27 45.81 -16.23
CA HIS A 49 -8.31 47.25 -16.50
C HIS A 49 -7.00 47.90 -16.08
N SER A 50 -6.25 48.35 -17.09
CA SER A 50 -5.12 49.24 -17.00
C SER A 50 -5.52 50.58 -16.38
N SER A 51 -4.82 51.03 -15.35
CA SER A 51 -4.38 52.43 -15.23
C SER A 51 -3.39 52.60 -14.09
N ASN A 52 -2.39 53.44 -14.37
CA ASN A 52 -1.35 53.91 -13.48
C ASN A 52 -1.92 54.62 -12.24
N ASP A 53 -1.23 54.55 -11.10
CA ASP A 53 -0.73 55.77 -10.46
C ASP A 53 0.26 55.46 -9.32
N GLU A 54 1.30 56.30 -9.27
CA GLU A 54 2.34 56.33 -8.25
C GLU A 54 1.81 56.96 -6.94
N ARG A 55 2.00 56.30 -5.78
CA ARG A 55 2.31 56.99 -4.51
C ARG A 55 2.63 56.06 -3.33
N SER A 56 3.88 56.14 -2.89
CA SER A 56 4.32 56.60 -1.56
C SER A 56 3.61 56.14 -0.27
N THR A 57 4.44 55.55 0.59
CA THR A 57 4.57 55.68 2.06
C THR A 57 3.64 54.97 3.05
N ALA A 58 4.35 54.39 4.04
CA ALA A 58 4.00 54.13 5.44
C ALA A 58 3.27 52.81 5.75
N TYR A 59 4.03 51.89 6.36
CA TYR A 59 3.51 50.76 7.13
C TYR A 59 3.18 51.23 8.56
N PRO A 60 1.95 51.03 9.06
CA PRO A 60 1.70 51.05 10.48
C PRO A 60 1.78 49.64 11.07
N THR A 61 2.54 49.51 12.14
CA THR A 61 2.56 48.37 13.05
C THR A 61 1.24 48.35 13.82
N SER A 62 0.42 47.31 13.68
CA SER A 62 -0.75 47.09 14.54
C SER A 62 -0.55 45.86 15.43
N GLU A 63 -0.54 46.12 16.73
CA GLU A 63 -0.65 45.11 17.79
C GLU A 63 -2.04 44.47 17.74
N ILE A 64 -2.09 43.15 17.64
CA ILE A 64 -3.32 42.37 17.71
C ILE A 64 -3.53 41.98 19.17
N ALA A 65 -4.45 42.67 19.84
CA ALA A 65 -5.00 42.25 21.12
C ALA A 65 -6.02 41.13 20.89
N ILE A 66 -5.75 39.94 21.44
CA ILE A 66 -6.66 38.79 21.42
C ILE A 66 -7.57 38.91 22.65
N THR A 67 -8.82 39.31 22.44
CA THR A 67 -9.90 39.20 23.42
C THR A 67 -10.51 37.80 23.34
N VAL A 68 -10.39 37.04 24.44
CA VAL A 68 -11.06 35.76 24.65
C VAL A 68 -12.47 36.06 25.15
N THR A 69 -13.49 35.77 24.33
CA THR A 69 -14.89 35.75 24.76
C THR A 69 -15.31 34.32 25.04
N GLU A 70 -15.57 34.02 26.31
CA GLU A 70 -16.25 32.81 26.76
C GLU A 70 -17.74 32.98 26.50
N ASP A 71 -18.29 32.25 25.52
CA ASP A 71 -19.74 32.10 25.38
C ASP A 71 -20.13 30.64 25.59
N ASN A 72 -20.80 30.46 26.72
CA ASN A 72 -21.41 29.27 27.25
C ASN A 72 -22.84 29.20 26.71
N CYS A 73 -23.19 28.19 25.91
CA CYS A 73 -24.59 27.94 25.56
C CYS A 73 -24.88 26.44 25.60
N SER A 74 -25.64 26.06 26.63
CA SER A 74 -26.17 24.73 26.87
C SER A 74 -27.46 24.55 26.08
N ASP A 75 -27.50 23.57 25.17
CA ASP A 75 -28.76 23.02 24.66
C ASP A 75 -28.61 21.50 24.49
N GLN A 76 -29.13 20.75 25.46
CA GLN A 76 -29.27 19.30 25.37
C GLN A 76 -30.56 18.96 24.62
N GLN A 77 -30.45 18.67 23.32
CA GLN A 77 -31.53 18.01 22.58
C GLN A 77 -31.40 16.48 22.70
N THR A 78 -32.37 15.87 23.37
CA THR A 78 -32.56 14.41 23.43
C THR A 78 -32.93 13.87 22.05
N GLN A 79 -31.95 13.29 21.34
CA GLN A 79 -32.18 12.57 20.09
C GLN A 79 -32.63 11.13 20.36
N THR A 80 -33.85 10.79 19.92
CA THR A 80 -34.36 9.42 19.90
C THR A 80 -33.64 8.59 18.84
N LYS A 81 -32.93 7.52 19.27
CA LYS A 81 -32.19 6.60 18.40
C LYS A 81 -33.10 5.92 17.35
N PRO A 82 -32.81 6.02 16.05
CA PRO A 82 -33.52 5.25 15.03
C PRO A 82 -33.14 3.76 15.10
N LYS A 83 -34.15 2.88 15.10
CA LYS A 83 -33.98 1.42 15.04
C LYS A 83 -33.24 1.02 13.76
N ARG A 84 -32.04 0.47 13.93
CA ARG A 84 -31.17 -0.05 12.85
C ARG A 84 -31.85 -1.25 12.18
N PRO A 85 -31.99 -1.29 10.83
CA PRO A 85 -32.52 -2.48 10.16
C PRO A 85 -31.54 -3.64 10.30
N SER A 86 -32.02 -4.75 10.86
CA SER A 86 -31.28 -6.00 11.01
C SER A 86 -31.07 -6.64 9.63
N ILE A 87 -29.87 -6.51 9.08
CA ILE A 87 -29.45 -7.29 7.90
C ILE A 87 -29.14 -8.70 8.41
N LYS A 88 -29.97 -9.66 8.02
CA LYS A 88 -29.77 -11.08 8.32
C LYS A 88 -28.62 -11.59 7.43
N SER A 89 -27.38 -11.52 7.92
CA SER A 89 -26.26 -12.22 7.29
C SER A 89 -26.51 -13.73 7.39
N ALA A 90 -26.55 -14.43 6.25
CA ALA A 90 -26.76 -15.86 6.22
C ALA A 90 -25.54 -16.58 6.81
N ALA A 91 -25.72 -17.13 8.01
CA ALA A 91 -24.66 -17.86 8.69
C ALA A 91 -24.41 -19.20 8.00
N SER A 92 -23.18 -19.45 7.59
CA SER A 92 -22.73 -20.69 6.96
C SER A 92 -22.16 -21.66 7.99
N GLN A 93 -22.05 -22.94 7.66
CA GLN A 93 -21.54 -23.96 8.58
C GLN A 93 -20.01 -23.90 8.67
N CYS A 94 -19.44 -24.00 9.89
CA CYS A 94 -18.00 -24.04 10.09
C CYS A 94 -17.34 -25.27 9.44
N ARG A 95 -16.23 -25.05 8.75
CA ARG A 95 -15.42 -26.09 8.07
C ARG A 95 -14.40 -26.79 8.97
N GLY A 96 -14.19 -26.32 10.20
CA GLY A 96 -13.22 -26.89 11.13
C GLY A 96 -13.62 -28.26 11.67
N LYS A 97 -12.62 -29.06 12.07
CA LYS A 97 -12.80 -30.35 12.76
C LYS A 97 -12.38 -30.25 14.22
N LYS A 98 -13.10 -30.94 15.10
CA LYS A 98 -12.73 -31.08 16.52
C LYS A 98 -11.58 -32.10 16.68
N ALA A 99 -11.05 -32.19 17.90
CA ALA A 99 -9.98 -33.14 18.24
C ALA A 99 -10.37 -34.62 18.01
N ASP A 100 -11.65 -34.96 18.11
CA ASP A 100 -12.20 -36.29 17.83
C ASP A 100 -12.41 -36.57 16.32
N GLY A 101 -12.05 -35.62 15.45
CA GLY A 101 -12.23 -35.70 14.00
C GLY A 101 -13.63 -35.35 13.50
N THR A 102 -14.59 -35.08 14.39
CA THR A 102 -15.96 -34.71 13.99
C THR A 102 -16.04 -33.27 13.46
N GLN A 103 -16.95 -33.04 12.51
CA GLN A 103 -17.19 -31.73 11.92
C GLN A 103 -17.72 -30.74 12.98
N CYS A 104 -17.19 -29.52 12.99
CA CYS A 104 -17.72 -28.45 13.82
C CYS A 104 -19.18 -28.15 13.45
N GLN A 105 -20.07 -28.20 14.44
CA GLN A 105 -21.49 -27.94 14.23
C GLN A 105 -21.90 -26.46 14.35
N ARG A 106 -20.93 -25.56 14.60
CA ARG A 106 -21.19 -24.13 14.79
C ARG A 106 -21.39 -23.43 13.44
N LYS A 107 -22.30 -22.47 13.41
CA LYS A 107 -22.42 -21.54 12.28
C LYS A 107 -21.41 -20.38 12.44
N THR A 108 -20.95 -19.86 11.32
CA THR A 108 -20.03 -18.73 11.24
C THR A 108 -20.51 -17.75 10.18
N ASN A 109 -20.25 -16.47 10.42
CA ASN A 109 -20.39 -15.42 9.41
C ASN A 109 -19.02 -15.02 8.85
N ASP A 110 -17.96 -15.71 9.27
CA ASP A 110 -16.60 -15.41 8.85
C ASP A 110 -16.39 -15.85 7.39
N PRO A 111 -15.82 -14.99 6.52
CA PRO A 111 -15.58 -15.31 5.12
C PRO A 111 -14.67 -16.54 4.89
N SER A 112 -13.77 -16.85 5.84
CA SER A 112 -12.91 -18.04 5.75
C SER A 112 -13.71 -19.35 5.87
N GLY A 113 -14.94 -19.29 6.38
CA GLY A 113 -15.75 -20.46 6.70
C GLY A 113 -15.34 -21.17 8.00
N PHE A 114 -14.49 -20.56 8.83
CA PHE A 114 -14.12 -21.09 10.16
C PHE A 114 -14.74 -20.28 11.29
N CYS A 115 -15.04 -20.92 12.42
CA CYS A 115 -15.46 -20.22 13.65
C CYS A 115 -14.22 -19.86 14.49
N HIS A 116 -14.38 -18.98 15.48
CA HIS A 116 -13.27 -18.53 16.34
C HIS A 116 -12.42 -19.66 16.96
N SER A 117 -13.03 -20.82 17.29
CA SER A 117 -12.30 -21.97 17.86
C SER A 117 -11.46 -22.76 16.84
N HIS A 118 -11.56 -22.46 15.55
CA HIS A 118 -10.86 -23.17 14.47
C HIS A 118 -10.09 -22.23 13.54
N ILE A 119 -9.75 -21.01 13.99
CA ILE A 119 -9.06 -20.03 13.15
C ILE A 119 -7.66 -20.48 12.74
N SER A 120 -6.98 -21.28 13.57
CA SER A 120 -5.69 -21.89 13.23
C SER A 120 -5.81 -22.92 12.09
N GLN A 121 -6.95 -23.59 11.95
CA GLN A 121 -7.19 -24.52 10.83
C GLN A 121 -7.46 -23.77 9.52
N ALA A 122 -7.95 -22.52 9.59
CA ALA A 122 -8.13 -21.68 8.41
C ALA A 122 -6.78 -21.36 7.75
N GLN A 123 -5.75 -21.06 8.55
CA GLN A 123 -4.39 -20.78 8.07
C GLN A 123 -3.78 -22.01 7.38
N ALA A 124 -3.89 -23.19 8.01
CA ALA A 124 -3.42 -24.43 7.41
C ALA A 124 -4.17 -24.82 6.13
N TRP A 125 -5.46 -24.47 6.02
CA TRP A 125 -6.25 -24.72 4.81
C TRP A 125 -5.79 -23.85 3.64
N SER A 126 -5.48 -22.57 3.89
CA SER A 126 -4.95 -21.67 2.87
C SER A 126 -3.63 -22.17 2.27
N ASP A 127 -2.78 -22.77 3.10
CA ASP A 127 -1.51 -23.36 2.65
C ASP A 127 -1.73 -24.64 1.81
N LEU A 128 -2.74 -25.45 2.12
CA LEU A 128 -3.03 -26.71 1.42
C LEU A 128 -3.78 -26.55 0.10
N THR A 129 -4.63 -25.51 -0.05
CA THR A 129 -5.30 -25.24 -1.34
C THR A 129 -4.35 -24.65 -2.39
N SER A 130 -3.10 -24.39 -2.00
CA SER A 130 -2.01 -24.03 -2.92
C SER A 130 -1.45 -25.29 -3.60
N VAL A 131 -2.30 -26.02 -4.35
CA VAL A 131 -1.87 -27.23 -5.07
C VAL A 131 -1.23 -26.84 -6.41
N PRO A 132 -0.02 -27.33 -6.73
CA PRO A 132 0.53 -27.27 -8.07
C PRO A 132 -0.09 -28.38 -8.95
N ASP A 133 -0.60 -28.00 -10.11
CA ASP A 133 -0.98 -28.96 -11.16
C ASP A 133 0.22 -29.79 -11.61
N GLY A 134 0.10 -31.12 -11.58
CA GLY A 134 1.12 -32.00 -12.12
C GLY A 134 0.87 -33.48 -11.91
N ASP A 135 0.13 -34.09 -12.85
CA ASP A 135 0.21 -35.51 -13.21
C ASP A 135 1.66 -35.93 -13.52
N SER A 136 2.10 -37.06 -12.97
CA SER A 136 2.87 -38.08 -13.71
C SER A 136 3.21 -39.27 -12.82
N ASP A 137 2.77 -40.43 -13.29
CA ASP A 137 3.21 -41.76 -12.88
C ASP A 137 4.73 -41.87 -12.98
N ILE A 138 5.40 -42.22 -11.87
CA ILE A 138 6.80 -42.64 -11.89
C ILE A 138 6.96 -43.95 -11.12
N ASP A 139 7.41 -44.93 -11.90
CA ASP A 139 7.79 -46.31 -11.61
C ASP A 139 8.94 -46.40 -10.58
N PRO A 140 8.86 -47.26 -9.53
CA PRO A 140 9.91 -47.34 -8.53
C PRO A 140 10.95 -48.41 -8.91
N SER A 141 12.15 -47.98 -9.31
CA SER A 141 13.33 -48.85 -9.26
C SER A 141 14.53 -48.15 -8.62
N GLU A 142 15.14 -48.87 -7.70
CA GLU A 142 16.11 -48.48 -6.68
C GLU A 142 17.46 -47.97 -7.20
N GLY A 143 18.09 -47.10 -6.41
CA GLY A 143 19.47 -46.67 -6.65
C GLY A 143 19.94 -45.60 -5.67
N SER A 144 20.15 -45.99 -4.41
CA SER A 144 20.62 -45.12 -3.32
C SER A 144 22.02 -44.55 -3.60
N LYS A 145 22.09 -43.25 -3.91
CA LYS A 145 23.32 -42.45 -3.86
C LYS A 145 23.04 -41.17 -3.07
N LYS A 146 23.79 -40.97 -1.98
CA LYS A 146 23.81 -39.73 -1.19
C LYS A 146 24.35 -38.58 -2.05
N GLY A 147 23.47 -37.95 -2.82
CA GLY A 147 23.76 -36.72 -3.57
C GLY A 147 23.50 -35.51 -2.68
N ALA A 148 24.44 -34.57 -2.65
CA ALA A 148 24.20 -33.23 -2.13
C ALA A 148 22.88 -32.71 -2.73
N ALA A 149 21.95 -32.30 -1.87
CA ALA A 149 20.66 -31.78 -2.28
C ALA A 149 20.88 -30.52 -3.12
N HIS A 150 20.99 -30.69 -4.43
CA HIS A 150 20.85 -29.62 -5.39
C HIS A 150 19.42 -29.13 -5.22
N GLU A 151 19.25 -28.08 -4.41
CA GLU A 151 18.00 -27.36 -4.29
C GLU A 151 17.61 -26.93 -5.70
N LYS A 152 16.62 -27.64 -6.27
CA LYS A 152 16.12 -27.37 -7.62
C LYS A 152 15.68 -25.91 -7.62
N LYS A 153 16.39 -25.06 -8.37
CA LYS A 153 16.01 -23.66 -8.59
C LYS A 153 14.56 -23.67 -9.05
N LYS A 154 13.63 -23.27 -8.17
CA LYS A 154 12.22 -23.17 -8.52
C LYS A 154 12.15 -22.14 -9.65
N ASN A 155 11.64 -22.55 -10.81
CA ASN A 155 11.39 -21.62 -11.89
C ASN A 155 10.45 -20.53 -11.36
N PRO A 156 10.74 -19.24 -11.62
CA PRO A 156 9.84 -18.18 -11.21
C PRO A 156 8.47 -18.43 -11.85
N PRO A 157 7.37 -18.08 -11.16
CA PRO A 157 6.04 -18.26 -11.71
C PRO A 157 5.92 -17.51 -13.03
N LYS A 158 5.21 -18.10 -14.02
CA LYS A 158 5.18 -17.62 -15.41
C LYS A 158 4.75 -16.15 -15.54
N TRP A 159 3.93 -15.65 -14.61
CA TRP A 159 3.46 -14.26 -14.59
C TRP A 159 4.59 -13.24 -14.34
N SER A 160 5.74 -13.65 -13.81
CA SER A 160 6.83 -12.70 -13.49
C SER A 160 7.36 -11.96 -14.71
N ARG A 161 7.51 -12.68 -15.84
CA ARG A 161 7.93 -12.08 -17.12
C ARG A 161 6.88 -11.18 -17.73
N PHE A 162 5.60 -11.40 -17.39
CA PHE A 162 4.52 -10.56 -17.88
C PHE A 162 4.59 -9.16 -17.27
N LEU A 163 4.98 -9.05 -15.99
CA LEU A 163 5.00 -7.77 -15.30
C LEU A 163 6.08 -6.81 -15.80
N GLU A 164 7.16 -7.31 -16.41
CA GLU A 164 8.25 -6.45 -16.86
C GLU A 164 7.75 -5.38 -17.85
N GLY A 165 8.06 -4.12 -17.57
CA GLY A 165 7.60 -2.95 -18.32
C GLY A 165 6.19 -2.47 -18.00
N HIS A 166 5.42 -3.19 -17.18
CA HIS A 166 4.06 -2.80 -16.81
C HIS A 166 4.04 -1.98 -15.52
N THR A 167 3.00 -1.17 -15.35
CA THR A 167 2.75 -0.43 -14.11
C THR A 167 1.65 -1.12 -13.31
N LEU A 168 1.95 -1.48 -12.07
CA LEU A 168 0.98 -2.01 -11.12
C LEU A 168 0.44 -0.89 -10.23
N ASN A 169 -0.88 -0.87 -10.03
CA ASN A 169 -1.50 -0.10 -8.95
C ASN A 169 -1.45 -0.95 -7.68
N ALA A 170 -0.84 -0.44 -6.63
CA ALA A 170 -0.59 -1.19 -5.42
C ALA A 170 -0.91 -0.38 -4.16
N THR A 171 -1.07 -1.08 -3.05
CA THR A 171 -1.18 -0.51 -1.71
C THR A 171 0.04 -0.92 -0.90
N ILE A 172 0.72 0.03 -0.27
CA ILE A 172 1.88 -0.23 0.58
C ILE A 172 1.43 -0.96 1.85
N VAL A 173 2.03 -2.11 2.12
CA VAL A 173 1.74 -2.90 3.33
C VAL A 173 2.72 -2.53 4.44
N LYS A 174 4.02 -2.54 4.15
CA LYS A 174 5.09 -2.15 5.08
C LYS A 174 6.41 -1.89 4.35
N VAL A 175 7.29 -1.12 4.97
CA VAL A 175 8.70 -0.96 4.55
C VAL A 175 9.55 -2.03 5.24
N LEU A 176 10.32 -2.77 4.46
CA LEU A 176 11.16 -3.89 4.93
C LEU A 176 12.58 -3.43 5.28
N ASP A 177 13.17 -2.61 4.41
CA ASP A 177 14.53 -2.06 4.51
C ASP A 177 14.56 -0.69 3.81
N GLY A 178 15.70 0.01 3.79
CA GLY A 178 15.80 1.33 3.15
C GLY A 178 15.68 1.36 1.61
N ASP A 179 15.62 0.20 0.95
CA ASP A 179 15.38 0.06 -0.50
C ASP A 179 14.26 -0.95 -0.86
N SER A 180 13.57 -1.50 0.14
CA SER A 180 12.70 -2.67 -0.03
C SER A 180 11.37 -2.50 0.70
N VAL A 181 10.27 -2.85 0.03
CA VAL A 181 8.90 -2.71 0.54
C VAL A 181 8.07 -3.95 0.25
N GLU A 182 7.01 -4.15 1.03
CA GLU A 182 5.97 -5.13 0.76
C GLU A 182 4.72 -4.40 0.27
N ILE A 183 4.19 -4.83 -0.87
CA ILE A 183 3.00 -4.22 -1.48
C ILE A 183 1.93 -5.28 -1.73
N PHE A 184 0.68 -4.82 -1.74
CA PHE A 184 -0.47 -5.59 -2.16
C PHE A 184 -0.99 -5.06 -3.49
N SER A 185 -1.18 -5.93 -4.49
CA SER A 185 -1.76 -5.55 -5.78
C SER A 185 -2.59 -6.71 -6.34
N CYS A 186 -3.56 -6.37 -7.20
CA CYS A 186 -4.34 -7.36 -7.93
C CYS A 186 -3.74 -7.54 -9.32
N LEU A 187 -3.30 -8.76 -9.65
CA LEU A 187 -2.87 -9.09 -10.99
C LEU A 187 -4.08 -9.14 -11.93
N PRO A 188 -4.01 -8.49 -13.10
CA PRO A 188 -5.08 -8.54 -14.06
C PRO A 188 -5.15 -9.95 -14.71
N PRO A 189 -6.33 -10.39 -15.17
CA PRO A 189 -6.51 -11.73 -15.77
C PRO A 189 -5.51 -12.03 -16.92
N GLU A 190 -5.17 -11.00 -17.69
CA GLU A 190 -4.20 -11.07 -18.79
C GLU A 190 -2.80 -11.49 -18.31
N ALA A 191 -2.40 -11.05 -17.11
CA ALA A 191 -1.12 -11.41 -16.50
C ALA A 191 -1.06 -12.88 -16.07
N LEU A 192 -2.22 -13.46 -15.77
CA LEU A 192 -2.37 -14.83 -15.30
C LEU A 192 -2.59 -15.81 -16.47
N GLY A 193 -2.92 -15.30 -17.66
CA GLY A 193 -3.35 -16.12 -18.78
C GLY A 193 -4.70 -16.80 -18.54
N THR A 194 -5.50 -16.26 -17.62
CA THR A 194 -6.82 -16.78 -17.24
C THR A 194 -7.91 -15.82 -17.68
N LYS A 195 -9.12 -16.33 -17.90
CA LYS A 195 -10.32 -15.49 -18.11
C LYS A 195 -11.00 -15.08 -16.80
N GLU A 196 -10.50 -15.58 -15.67
CA GLU A 196 -11.09 -15.43 -14.35
C GLU A 196 -10.64 -14.14 -13.65
N GLU A 197 -11.27 -13.84 -12.52
CA GLU A 197 -11.12 -12.61 -11.74
C GLU A 197 -9.66 -12.29 -11.37
N SER A 198 -9.39 -11.01 -11.09
CA SER A 198 -8.07 -10.52 -10.71
C SER A 198 -7.56 -11.24 -9.45
N LEU A 199 -6.32 -11.73 -9.48
CA LEU A 199 -5.72 -12.45 -8.35
C LEU A 199 -5.04 -11.46 -7.39
N PRO A 200 -5.44 -11.38 -6.11
CA PRO A 200 -4.73 -10.60 -5.12
C PRO A 200 -3.38 -11.25 -4.79
N VAL A 201 -2.28 -10.49 -4.92
CA VAL A 201 -0.92 -10.96 -4.68
C VAL A 201 -0.17 -9.98 -3.79
N LEU A 202 0.60 -10.53 -2.85
CA LEU A 202 1.56 -9.82 -2.03
C LEU A 202 2.93 -9.90 -2.69
N PHE A 203 3.55 -8.75 -2.96
CA PHE A 203 4.87 -8.68 -3.58
C PHE A 203 5.89 -8.14 -2.58
N HIS A 204 7.07 -8.77 -2.55
CA HIS A 204 8.26 -8.15 -2.00
C HIS A 204 8.96 -7.40 -3.13
N VAL A 205 9.05 -6.09 -3.00
CA VAL A 205 9.55 -5.19 -4.02
C VAL A 205 10.85 -4.56 -3.54
N ARG A 206 11.83 -4.51 -4.43
CA ARG A 206 13.09 -3.81 -4.22
C ARG A 206 13.26 -2.73 -5.26
N LEU A 207 13.64 -1.53 -4.86
CA LEU A 207 13.96 -0.46 -5.78
C LEU A 207 15.22 -0.82 -6.59
N GLN A 208 15.11 -0.77 -7.92
CA GLN A 208 16.16 -1.24 -8.81
C GLN A 208 17.33 -0.25 -8.93
N SER A 209 17.03 1.04 -8.89
CA SER A 209 17.97 2.14 -9.19
C SER A 209 18.74 2.65 -7.97
N VAL A 210 18.51 2.08 -6.77
CA VAL A 210 19.13 2.55 -5.53
C VAL A 210 19.68 1.40 -4.71
N ASP A 211 20.72 1.70 -3.93
CA ASP A 211 21.27 0.81 -2.90
C ASP A 211 21.24 1.57 -1.57
N SER A 212 20.70 0.94 -0.54
CA SER A 212 20.58 1.47 0.81
C SER A 212 21.48 0.67 1.76
N PRO A 213 22.03 1.26 2.84
CA PRO A 213 22.81 0.48 3.79
C PRO A 213 21.94 -0.54 4.51
N GLU A 214 22.52 -1.69 4.86
CA GLU A 214 21.76 -2.78 5.48
C GLU A 214 21.53 -2.52 6.98
N LEU A 215 20.28 -2.67 7.45
CA LEU A 215 19.90 -2.52 8.86
C LEU A 215 20.66 -3.46 9.81
N ARG A 216 21.20 -4.57 9.29
CA ARG A 216 21.94 -5.57 10.07
C ARG A 216 23.45 -5.38 10.06
N SER A 217 23.96 -4.24 9.58
CA SER A 217 25.41 -3.99 9.58
C SER A 217 26.00 -3.95 10.99
N ASP A 218 27.17 -4.56 11.15
CA ASP A 218 27.95 -4.51 12.40
C ASP A 218 28.62 -3.15 12.64
N VAL A 219 28.67 -2.29 11.61
CA VAL A 219 29.30 -0.97 11.68
C VAL A 219 28.25 0.05 12.16
N PRO A 220 28.40 0.66 13.36
CA PRO A 220 27.34 1.48 13.96
C PRO A 220 26.87 2.66 13.09
N VAL A 221 27.79 3.36 12.43
CA VAL A 221 27.45 4.50 11.55
C VAL A 221 26.66 4.06 10.31
N VAL A 222 26.95 2.87 9.77
CA VAL A 222 26.22 2.30 8.62
C VAL A 222 24.81 1.90 9.06
N ARG A 223 24.67 1.24 10.21
CA ARG A 223 23.36 0.89 10.77
C ARG A 223 22.50 2.13 11.07
N GLN A 224 23.08 3.18 11.65
CA GLN A 224 22.36 4.44 11.89
C GLN A 224 21.86 5.05 10.58
N ARG A 225 22.65 4.97 9.51
CA ARG A 225 22.21 5.43 8.18
C ARG A 225 21.12 4.54 7.60
N ALA A 226 21.17 3.23 7.82
CA ALA A 226 20.14 2.28 7.40
C ALA A 226 18.81 2.56 8.10
N GLU A 227 18.83 2.82 9.41
CA GLU A 227 17.66 3.20 10.19
C GLU A 227 17.05 4.50 9.67
N ARG A 228 17.89 5.49 9.35
CA ARG A 228 17.43 6.74 8.74
C ARG A 228 16.81 6.50 7.36
N ALA A 229 17.44 5.68 6.51
CA ALA A 229 16.91 5.38 5.18
C ALA A 229 15.57 4.64 5.24
N HIS A 230 15.43 3.69 6.17
CA HIS A 230 14.17 3.01 6.46
C HIS A 230 13.08 3.99 6.93
N ALA A 231 13.43 4.91 7.84
CA ALA A 231 12.51 5.93 8.33
C ALA A 231 12.06 6.88 7.21
N THR A 232 12.98 7.37 6.37
CA THR A 232 12.67 8.19 5.20
C THR A 232 11.76 7.44 4.24
N LEU A 233 12.06 6.18 3.91
CA LEU A 233 11.21 5.40 3.02
C LEU A 233 9.81 5.17 3.62
N SER A 234 9.72 5.01 4.95
CA SER A 234 8.45 4.89 5.67
C SER A 234 7.64 6.19 5.69
N GLU A 235 8.30 7.35 5.67
CA GLU A 235 7.67 8.66 5.51
C GLU A 235 7.13 8.85 4.08
N LEU A 236 7.91 8.46 3.07
CA LEU A 236 7.53 8.58 1.65
C LEU A 236 6.46 7.58 1.23
N LEU A 237 6.47 6.39 1.83
CA LEU A 237 5.54 5.30 1.60
C LEU A 237 4.86 4.86 2.90
N PRO A 238 3.98 5.69 3.49
CA PRO A 238 3.23 5.29 4.66
C PRO A 238 2.40 4.04 4.38
N LYS A 239 2.16 3.24 5.41
CA LYS A 239 1.24 2.09 5.31
C LYS A 239 -0.12 2.52 4.76
N ASP A 240 -0.72 1.66 3.94
CA ASP A 240 -1.99 1.86 3.24
C ASP A 240 -1.97 2.95 2.17
N THR A 241 -0.80 3.46 1.79
CA THR A 241 -0.65 4.44 0.68
C THR A 241 -0.84 3.75 -0.66
N HIS A 242 -1.55 4.41 -1.57
CA HIS A 242 -1.66 3.97 -2.96
C HIS A 242 -0.43 4.41 -3.76
N ALA A 243 0.20 3.47 -4.46
CA ALA A 243 1.39 3.71 -5.26
C ALA A 243 1.24 3.08 -6.65
N GLN A 244 1.94 3.66 -7.62
CA GLN A 244 2.17 3.06 -8.93
C GLN A 244 3.59 2.49 -8.97
N VAL A 245 3.70 1.22 -9.36
CA VAL A 245 4.96 0.49 -9.37
C VAL A 245 5.29 0.10 -10.81
N LEU A 246 6.28 0.77 -11.40
CA LEU A 246 6.82 0.38 -12.70
C LEU A 246 7.70 -0.85 -12.50
N CYS A 247 7.21 -1.98 -12.99
CA CYS A 247 7.77 -3.29 -12.76
C CYS A 247 8.94 -3.54 -13.72
N GLY A 248 10.08 -3.93 -13.16
CA GLY A 248 11.21 -4.50 -13.89
C GLY A 248 11.20 -6.03 -13.80
N SER A 249 12.39 -6.61 -13.84
CA SER A 249 12.58 -8.05 -13.71
C SER A 249 12.48 -8.52 -12.25
N GLN A 250 12.65 -9.83 -12.01
CA GLN A 250 12.78 -10.37 -10.67
C GLN A 250 14.25 -10.62 -10.32
N ASP A 251 14.59 -10.45 -9.04
CA ASP A 251 15.90 -10.83 -8.55
C ASP A 251 16.00 -12.35 -8.29
N LYS A 252 17.21 -12.80 -7.94
CA LYS A 252 17.48 -14.22 -7.64
C LYS A 252 16.71 -14.79 -6.44
N PHE A 253 16.08 -13.94 -5.63
CA PHE A 253 15.26 -14.31 -4.48
C PHE A 253 13.76 -14.21 -4.77
N GLY A 254 13.37 -13.92 -6.01
CA GLY A 254 11.98 -13.78 -6.43
C GLY A 254 11.34 -12.45 -6.03
N ARG A 255 12.13 -11.45 -5.60
CA ARG A 255 11.62 -10.10 -5.34
C ARG A 255 11.41 -9.39 -6.67
N LEU A 256 10.33 -8.63 -6.77
CA LEU A 256 10.08 -7.75 -7.91
C LEU A 256 11.04 -6.57 -7.85
N LEU A 257 11.82 -6.33 -8.90
CA LEU A 257 12.61 -5.12 -9.03
C LEU A 257 11.70 -4.01 -9.56
N ALA A 258 11.45 -2.99 -8.76
CA ALA A 258 10.73 -1.81 -9.22
C ALA A 258 11.73 -0.86 -9.89
N VAL A 259 11.50 -0.58 -11.17
CA VAL A 259 12.23 0.48 -11.88
C VAL A 259 11.92 1.83 -11.23
N ARG A 260 10.66 2.02 -10.84
CA ARG A 260 10.17 3.22 -10.16
C ARG A 260 8.97 2.91 -9.27
N ILE A 261 8.90 3.55 -8.12
CA ILE A 261 7.70 3.64 -7.30
C ILE A 261 7.31 5.11 -7.23
N SER A 262 6.05 5.42 -7.55
CA SER A 262 5.51 6.78 -7.50
C SER A 262 4.23 6.83 -6.66
N THR A 263 4.07 7.92 -5.92
CA THR A 263 2.85 8.29 -5.21
C THR A 263 2.31 9.61 -5.77
N ARG A 264 1.23 10.14 -5.20
CA ARG A 264 0.71 11.45 -5.58
C ARG A 264 1.68 12.57 -5.19
N GLU A 265 2.36 12.41 -4.07
CA GLU A 265 3.25 13.40 -3.46
C GLU A 265 4.71 13.23 -3.91
N CYS A 266 5.12 12.02 -4.29
CA CYS A 266 6.49 11.68 -4.66
C CYS A 266 6.52 10.99 -6.04
N PRO A 267 6.94 11.69 -7.11
CA PRO A 267 6.99 11.13 -8.47
C PRO A 267 7.97 9.96 -8.63
N ASP A 268 9.07 9.95 -7.87
CA ASP A 268 10.03 8.85 -7.84
C ASP A 268 10.66 8.74 -6.45
N VAL A 269 10.30 7.68 -5.73
CA VAL A 269 10.79 7.42 -4.37
C VAL A 269 12.29 7.10 -4.35
N GLY A 270 12.81 6.45 -5.40
CA GLY A 270 14.24 6.11 -5.47
C GLY A 270 15.10 7.37 -5.59
N ASP A 271 14.73 8.26 -6.50
CA ASP A 271 15.43 9.54 -6.68
C ASP A 271 15.36 10.40 -5.41
N GLU A 272 14.23 10.39 -4.71
CA GLU A 272 14.07 11.13 -3.46
C GLU A 272 14.98 10.60 -2.34
N LEU A 273 15.15 9.28 -2.22
CA LEU A 273 16.11 8.67 -1.29
C LEU A 273 17.54 9.10 -1.60
N VAL A 274 17.92 9.10 -2.88
CA VAL A 274 19.26 9.56 -3.31
C VAL A 274 19.44 11.05 -3.01
N ARG A 275 18.44 11.88 -3.31
CA ARG A 275 18.46 13.32 -3.05
C ARG A 275 18.64 13.65 -1.57
N ARG A 276 17.98 12.89 -0.68
CA ARG A 276 18.12 13.00 0.78
C ARG A 276 19.43 12.40 1.31
N LYS A 277 20.26 11.82 0.43
CA LYS A 277 21.48 11.06 0.73
C LYS A 277 21.18 9.80 1.57
N ASP A 278 19.97 9.27 1.56
CA ASP A 278 19.61 8.08 2.33
C ASP A 278 19.91 6.77 1.57
N ALA A 279 20.13 6.87 0.26
CA ALA A 279 20.59 5.81 -0.60
C ALA A 279 21.62 6.35 -1.61
N VAL A 280 22.33 5.46 -2.28
CA VAL A 280 23.17 5.78 -3.44
C VAL A 280 22.54 5.27 -4.73
N PRO A 281 22.81 5.89 -5.90
CA PRO A 281 22.43 5.32 -7.19
C PRO A 281 23.06 3.94 -7.40
N TYR A 282 22.27 2.98 -7.85
CA TYR A 282 22.70 1.62 -8.15
C TYR A 282 22.66 1.35 -9.65
N SER A 283 23.83 1.26 -10.28
CA SER A 283 23.98 0.99 -11.72
C SER A 283 24.15 -0.50 -12.05
N ALA A 284 23.53 -1.39 -11.26
CA ALA A 284 23.46 -2.84 -11.49
C ALA A 284 24.78 -3.66 -11.40
N GLY A 285 25.91 -3.05 -11.03
CA GLY A 285 27.21 -3.74 -11.01
C GLY A 285 27.59 -4.42 -9.69
N ARG A 286 27.44 -3.72 -8.56
CA ARG A 286 27.87 -4.19 -7.24
C ARG A 286 27.28 -3.32 -6.14
N ARG A 287 26.75 -3.96 -5.07
CA ARG A 287 26.30 -3.25 -3.87
C ARG A 287 27.49 -2.66 -3.11
N MET A 288 27.28 -1.54 -2.44
CA MET A 288 28.32 -0.99 -1.56
C MET A 288 28.52 -1.92 -0.37
N SER A 289 29.77 -2.27 -0.09
CA SER A 289 30.17 -2.94 1.14
C SER A 289 30.02 -2.00 2.34
N SER A 290 29.99 -2.54 3.56
CA SER A 290 29.92 -1.71 4.77
C SER A 290 31.11 -0.74 4.91
N LYS A 291 32.28 -1.10 4.36
CA LYS A 291 33.44 -0.19 4.31
C LYS A 291 33.16 0.99 3.37
N GLU A 292 32.74 0.71 2.14
CA GLU A 292 32.40 1.75 1.15
C GLU A 292 31.28 2.67 1.68
N TRP A 293 30.28 2.10 2.38
CA TRP A 293 29.24 2.90 3.04
C TRP A 293 29.79 3.82 4.13
N LYS A 294 30.67 3.31 4.98
CA LYS A 294 31.29 4.11 6.04
C LYS A 294 32.04 5.31 5.44
N ASP A 295 32.91 5.05 4.47
CA ASP A 295 33.72 6.08 3.82
C ASP A 295 32.81 7.15 3.17
N TRP A 296 31.75 6.73 2.47
CA TRP A 296 30.79 7.63 1.84
C TRP A 296 29.98 8.47 2.85
N ILE A 297 29.60 7.91 4.00
CA ILE A 297 28.90 8.66 5.06
C ILE A 297 29.83 9.71 5.67
N GLU A 298 31.09 9.35 5.91
CA GLU A 298 32.09 10.27 6.47
C GLU A 298 32.36 11.44 5.51
N GLU A 299 32.53 11.18 4.21
CA GLU A 299 32.66 12.21 3.18
C GLU A 299 31.41 13.11 3.09
N SER A 300 30.22 12.50 3.09
CA SER A 300 28.94 13.23 2.99
C SER A 300 28.68 14.19 4.16
N ASN A 301 29.20 13.87 5.35
CA ASN A 301 29.08 14.71 6.53
C ASN A 301 30.04 15.91 6.49
N GLN A 302 31.21 15.78 5.83
CA GLN A 302 32.18 16.87 5.71
C GLN A 302 31.71 17.98 4.77
N THR A 303 30.93 17.65 3.74
CA THR A 303 30.43 18.64 2.75
C THR A 303 29.30 19.54 3.27
N THR A 304 28.80 19.31 4.49
CA THR A 304 27.60 20.02 5.01
C THR A 304 27.97 21.15 5.99
N VAL A 305 29.24 21.55 6.05
CA VAL A 305 29.77 22.68 6.85
C VAL A 305 30.08 23.85 5.93
#